data_AF-A0A0P7M3C4-F1
#
_entry.id   AF-A0A0P7M3C4-F1
#
_cell.length_a   1.000
_cell.length_b   1.000
_cell.length_c   1.000
_cell.angle_alpha   90.00
_cell.angle_beta   90.00
_cell.angle_gamma   90.00
#
_symmetry.space_group_name_H-M   'P 1'
#
loop_
_entity.id
_entity.type
_entity.pdbx_description
1 polymer ?
#
loop_
_entity_poly.entity_id
_entity_poly.type
_entity_poly.pdbx_seq_one_letter_code
_entity_poly.pdbx_strand_id
1 'polypeptide(L)'
;MFVNLPATVEGAKLQLTREQEANCRVVYRKTQDEKGAYFADLWNPDTSYTDEFIIAPLRSVYDGLTDPLDIGTNFANVEGSSSPKPDPKHSVTSWIALIREVLSDPVESCCAEPDTIYIGDSQDAIVPTPEGKKDFTYHGILVGGHVILYAKNSRTVDEGGNVHLLPICNAHNVSSYNQRGTGGGYYMKLARQMKAVKLKEYMKLSELVER
;
A
#
# COMPACT_ATOMS: atom_id res chain seq x y z
N MET A 1 -9.09 13.13 -11.48
CA MET A 1 -10.43 12.90 -12.08
C MET A 1 -11.03 11.59 -11.57
N PHE A 2 -12.29 11.55 -11.12
CA PHE A 2 -12.96 10.28 -10.80
C PHE A 2 -13.36 9.55 -12.07
N VAL A 3 -13.04 8.26 -12.13
CA VAL A 3 -13.42 7.40 -13.25
C VAL A 3 -14.27 6.24 -12.74
N ASN A 4 -15.25 5.83 -13.54
CA ASN A 4 -16.08 4.66 -13.27
C ASN A 4 -15.58 3.50 -14.13
N LEU A 5 -14.52 2.86 -13.69
CA LEU A 5 -13.93 1.73 -14.40
C LEU A 5 -14.70 0.44 -14.08
N PRO A 6 -14.83 -0.47 -15.05
CA PRO A 6 -15.43 -1.78 -14.80
C PRO A 6 -14.61 -2.54 -13.76
N ALA A 7 -15.29 -3.37 -12.97
CA ALA A 7 -14.62 -4.25 -12.04
C ALA A 7 -13.80 -5.33 -12.80
N THR A 8 -12.67 -5.73 -12.22
CA THR A 8 -11.99 -6.97 -12.65
C THR A 8 -12.84 -8.18 -12.27
N VAL A 9 -12.49 -9.36 -12.80
CA VAL A 9 -13.13 -10.63 -12.40
C VAL A 9 -13.04 -10.85 -10.89
N GLU A 10 -11.87 -10.60 -10.29
CA GLU A 10 -11.69 -10.73 -8.84
C GLU A 10 -12.38 -9.61 -8.07
N GLY A 11 -12.35 -8.37 -8.57
CA GLY A 11 -12.95 -7.21 -7.92
C GLY A 11 -14.48 -7.28 -7.90
N ALA A 12 -15.08 -7.93 -8.88
CA ALA A 12 -16.52 -8.21 -8.90
C ALA A 12 -16.95 -9.17 -7.78
N LYS A 13 -16.02 -10.01 -7.26
CA LYS A 13 -16.29 -10.93 -6.14
C LYS A 13 -16.26 -10.25 -4.78
N LEU A 14 -15.65 -9.06 -4.67
CA LEU A 14 -15.63 -8.30 -3.42
C LEU A 14 -17.06 -7.87 -3.06
N GLN A 15 -17.45 -8.10 -1.80
CA GLN A 15 -18.75 -7.69 -1.27
C GLN A 15 -18.65 -6.38 -0.47
N LEU A 16 -18.01 -5.37 -1.06
CA LEU A 16 -17.81 -4.09 -0.40
C LEU A 16 -19.14 -3.41 -0.06
N THR A 17 -19.23 -2.89 1.16
CA THR A 17 -20.30 -1.97 1.55
C THR A 17 -20.24 -0.68 0.73
N ARG A 18 -21.35 0.09 0.70
CA ARG A 18 -21.38 1.39 0.01
C ARG A 18 -20.32 2.36 0.54
N GLU A 19 -20.05 2.31 1.85
CA GLU A 19 -19.04 3.14 2.48
C GLU A 19 -17.63 2.74 2.03
N GLN A 20 -17.32 1.45 1.99
CA GLN A 20 -16.04 0.96 1.45
C GLN A 20 -15.89 1.28 -0.03
N GLU A 21 -16.94 1.16 -0.84
CA GLU A 21 -16.89 1.53 -2.26
C GLU A 21 -16.62 3.03 -2.47
N ALA A 22 -17.11 3.87 -1.55
CA ALA A 22 -16.85 5.31 -1.56
C ALA A 22 -15.43 5.64 -1.10
N ASN A 23 -14.98 5.02 -0.01
CA ASN A 23 -13.74 5.37 0.71
C ASN A 23 -12.49 4.64 0.19
N CYS A 24 -12.63 3.38 -0.23
CA CYS A 24 -11.52 2.57 -0.74
C CYS A 24 -11.34 2.82 -2.24
N ARG A 25 -10.72 3.96 -2.56
CA ARG A 25 -10.34 4.33 -3.94
C ARG A 25 -8.85 4.48 -4.04
N VAL A 26 -8.35 4.27 -5.24
CA VAL A 26 -6.92 4.30 -5.56
C VAL A 26 -6.64 5.40 -6.58
N VAL A 27 -5.49 6.03 -6.47
CA VAL A 27 -5.07 7.15 -7.31
C VAL A 27 -3.93 6.70 -8.19
N TYR A 28 -4.06 6.98 -9.48
CA TYR A 28 -3.06 6.70 -10.49
C TYR A 28 -2.63 7.99 -11.14
N ARG A 29 -1.35 8.11 -11.47
CA ARG A 29 -0.81 9.22 -12.22
C ARG A 29 -0.60 8.80 -13.66
N LYS A 30 -1.07 9.61 -14.61
CA LYS A 30 -0.90 9.36 -16.05
C LYS A 30 0.58 9.34 -16.40
N THR A 31 0.94 8.50 -17.37
CA THR A 31 2.25 8.53 -18.02
C THR A 31 2.39 9.81 -18.87
N GLN A 32 3.62 10.23 -19.16
CA GLN A 32 3.87 11.44 -19.96
C GLN A 32 3.28 11.36 -21.38
N ASP A 33 3.18 10.16 -21.94
CA ASP A 33 2.57 9.92 -23.25
C ASP A 33 1.06 9.69 -23.18
N GLU A 34 0.47 9.77 -21.99
CA GLU A 34 -0.95 9.57 -21.68
C GLU A 34 -1.53 8.25 -22.20
N LYS A 35 -0.70 7.22 -22.40
CA LYS A 35 -1.17 5.89 -22.81
C LYS A 35 -1.49 5.00 -21.61
N GLY A 36 -0.94 5.32 -20.45
CA GLY A 36 -1.12 4.57 -19.22
C GLY A 36 -1.25 5.46 -18.00
N ALA A 37 -1.46 4.82 -16.86
CA ALA A 37 -1.31 5.44 -15.56
C ALA A 37 -0.76 4.43 -14.57
N TYR A 38 0.11 4.87 -13.67
CA TYR A 38 0.73 4.06 -12.62
C TYR A 38 0.16 4.44 -11.25
N PHE A 39 0.07 3.47 -10.34
CA PHE A 39 -0.37 3.70 -8.98
C PHE A 39 0.49 4.80 -8.33
N ALA A 40 -0.17 5.82 -7.80
CA ALA A 40 0.46 6.98 -7.19
C ALA A 40 0.20 7.02 -5.69
N ASP A 41 -1.06 6.82 -5.29
CA ASP A 41 -1.46 6.93 -3.90
C ASP A 41 -2.80 6.23 -3.66
N LEU A 42 -3.19 6.13 -2.39
CA LEU A 42 -4.59 5.96 -2.05
C LEU A 42 -5.34 7.27 -2.19
N TRP A 43 -6.63 7.17 -2.47
CA TRP A 43 -7.45 8.36 -2.55
C TRP A 43 -7.65 8.98 -1.17
N ASN A 44 -7.39 10.28 -1.08
CA ASN A 44 -7.62 11.09 0.09
C ASN A 44 -8.53 12.27 -0.29
N PRO A 45 -9.71 12.43 0.33
CA PRO A 45 -10.68 13.47 -0.01
C PRO A 45 -10.18 14.89 0.29
N ASP A 46 -9.17 15.05 1.16
CA ASP A 46 -8.55 16.35 1.44
C ASP A 46 -7.43 16.73 0.47
N THR A 47 -6.99 15.77 -0.35
CA THR A 47 -5.91 16.03 -1.31
C THR A 47 -6.52 16.54 -2.61
N SER A 48 -6.03 17.69 -3.05
CA SER A 48 -6.39 18.22 -4.36
C SER A 48 -5.55 17.53 -5.42
N TYR A 49 -6.19 16.61 -6.16
CA TYR A 49 -5.55 15.92 -7.28
C TYR A 49 -5.75 16.73 -8.57
N THR A 50 -4.65 17.02 -9.25
CA THR A 50 -4.62 17.64 -10.58
C THR A 50 -5.16 16.69 -11.65
N ASP A 51 -5.30 17.19 -12.88
CA ASP A 51 -5.78 16.47 -14.06
C ASP A 51 -4.84 15.37 -14.57
N GLU A 52 -3.58 15.37 -14.10
CA GLU A 52 -2.62 14.28 -14.30
C GLU A 52 -2.99 13.00 -13.51
N PHE A 53 -3.97 13.07 -12.60
CA PHE A 53 -4.37 11.94 -11.77
C PHE A 53 -5.76 11.38 -12.11
N ILE A 54 -5.88 10.06 -11.94
CA ILE A 54 -7.07 9.25 -12.12
C ILE A 54 -7.42 8.60 -10.78
N ILE A 55 -8.65 8.75 -10.34
CA ILE A 55 -9.16 8.18 -9.09
C ILE A 55 -10.10 7.04 -9.47
N ALA A 56 -9.66 5.80 -9.25
CA ALA A 56 -10.34 4.59 -9.66
C ALA A 56 -10.96 3.84 -8.45
N PRO A 57 -12.10 3.15 -8.65
CA PRO A 57 -12.67 2.29 -7.61
C PRO A 57 -11.78 1.07 -7.39
N LEU A 58 -11.64 0.62 -6.13
CA LEU A 58 -10.83 -0.55 -5.78
C LEU A 58 -11.15 -1.79 -6.63
N ARG A 59 -12.44 -2.07 -6.88
CA ARG A 59 -12.88 -3.23 -7.67
C ARG A 59 -12.32 -3.25 -9.10
N SER A 60 -11.93 -2.10 -9.65
CA SER A 60 -11.35 -2.03 -11.00
C SER A 60 -9.87 -2.40 -11.05
N VAL A 61 -9.19 -2.42 -9.91
CA VAL A 61 -7.75 -2.68 -9.82
C VAL A 61 -7.40 -3.91 -8.98
N TYR A 62 -8.35 -4.42 -8.18
CA TYR A 62 -8.15 -5.60 -7.35
C TYR A 62 -7.88 -6.84 -8.23
N ASP A 63 -6.81 -7.55 -7.94
CA ASP A 63 -6.34 -8.73 -8.69
C ASP A 63 -6.25 -9.99 -7.81
N GLY A 64 -7.01 -10.00 -6.71
CA GLY A 64 -7.09 -11.14 -5.80
C GLY A 64 -6.08 -11.08 -4.64
N LEU A 65 -5.80 -12.26 -4.10
CA LEU A 65 -4.78 -12.48 -3.07
C LEU A 65 -3.56 -13.14 -3.69
N THR A 66 -2.38 -12.87 -3.14
CA THR A 66 -1.18 -13.65 -3.46
C THR A 66 -1.30 -15.09 -2.96
N ASP A 67 -0.44 -15.96 -3.47
CA ASP A 67 -0.09 -17.18 -2.75
C ASP A 67 0.49 -16.82 -1.36
N PRO A 68 0.42 -17.74 -0.37
CA PRO A 68 1.02 -17.52 0.94
C PRO A 68 2.50 -17.14 0.82
N LEU A 69 2.86 -16.03 1.43
CA LEU A 69 4.22 -15.50 1.50
C LEU A 69 4.91 -16.06 2.75
N ASP A 70 6.14 -16.53 2.61
CA ASP A 70 6.88 -17.13 3.71
C ASP A 70 7.40 -16.10 4.73
N ILE A 71 7.64 -16.57 5.95
CA ILE A 71 8.34 -15.80 6.99
C ILE A 71 9.69 -15.34 6.44
N GLY A 72 10.06 -14.09 6.71
CA GLY A 72 11.29 -13.48 6.20
C GLY A 72 11.17 -12.92 4.79
N THR A 73 10.03 -13.07 4.10
CA THR A 73 9.80 -12.42 2.81
C THR A 73 9.97 -10.91 2.94
N ASN A 74 10.85 -10.35 2.11
CA ASN A 74 11.11 -8.91 2.09
C ASN A 74 9.93 -8.17 1.48
N PHE A 75 9.68 -6.96 1.96
CA PHE A 75 8.79 -6.00 1.33
C PHE A 75 9.20 -4.58 1.68
N ALA A 76 8.93 -3.63 0.79
CA ALA A 76 9.22 -2.22 1.03
C ALA A 76 8.00 -1.37 0.67
N ASN A 77 7.84 -0.22 1.33
CA ASN A 77 6.75 0.69 1.00
C ASN A 77 6.92 1.25 -0.42
N VAL A 78 5.80 1.51 -1.07
CA VAL A 78 5.79 2.34 -2.28
C VAL A 78 6.14 3.77 -1.89
N GLU A 79 7.05 4.41 -2.63
CA GLU A 79 7.42 5.80 -2.34
C GLU A 79 6.23 6.74 -2.54
N GLY A 80 6.01 7.64 -1.57
CA GLY A 80 4.90 8.59 -1.61
C GLY A 80 3.56 8.06 -1.07
N SER A 81 3.38 6.74 -0.95
CA SER A 81 2.13 6.14 -0.44
C SER A 81 2.03 6.09 1.09
N SER A 82 3.05 6.61 1.78
CA SER A 82 3.21 6.54 3.23
C SER A 82 2.96 7.92 3.83
N SER A 83 1.81 8.07 4.50
CA SER A 83 1.42 9.34 5.14
C SER A 83 1.64 9.28 6.65
N PRO A 84 2.21 10.33 7.29
CA PRO A 84 2.34 10.39 8.75
C PRO A 84 0.98 10.47 9.45
N LYS A 85 -0.08 10.83 8.72
CA LYS A 85 -1.46 10.74 9.20
C LYS A 85 -1.98 9.34 8.86
N PRO A 86 -2.37 8.53 9.86
CA PRO A 86 -3.01 7.24 9.60
C PRO A 86 -4.30 7.52 8.83
N ASP A 87 -4.44 6.91 7.65
CA ASP A 87 -5.63 6.92 6.78
C ASP A 87 -6.42 8.25 6.84
N PRO A 88 -6.01 9.28 6.08
CA PRO A 88 -6.56 10.63 6.24
C PRO A 88 -8.07 10.63 5.97
N LYS A 89 -8.82 10.64 7.08
CA LYS A 89 -10.26 10.94 7.22
C LYS A 89 -11.30 9.90 6.82
N HIS A 90 -10.95 8.75 6.27
CA HIS A 90 -11.92 7.64 6.09
C HIS A 90 -12.13 6.79 7.36
N SER A 91 -11.90 7.38 8.55
CA SER A 91 -11.55 6.68 9.80
C SER A 91 -10.21 5.94 9.71
N VAL A 92 -9.57 5.73 10.86
CA VAL A 92 -8.22 5.13 10.99
C VAL A 92 -8.12 3.70 10.45
N THR A 93 -9.24 3.16 9.96
CA THR A 93 -9.41 1.74 9.70
C THR A 93 -9.87 1.39 8.30
N SER A 94 -10.06 2.29 7.33
CA SER A 94 -10.71 1.89 6.07
C SER A 94 -9.91 0.84 5.30
N TRP A 95 -8.61 1.07 5.11
CA TRP A 95 -7.77 0.12 4.38
C TRP A 95 -7.45 -1.12 5.19
N ILE A 96 -7.19 -1.00 6.49
CA ILE A 96 -7.00 -2.17 7.36
C ILE A 96 -8.30 -2.97 7.55
N ALA A 97 -9.48 -2.35 7.52
CA ALA A 97 -10.78 -3.04 7.57
C ALA A 97 -11.02 -3.80 6.28
N LEU A 98 -10.70 -3.21 5.12
CA LEU A 98 -10.68 -3.93 3.86
C LEU A 98 -9.72 -5.13 3.93
N ILE A 99 -8.47 -4.93 4.37
CA ILE A 99 -7.49 -6.02 4.49
C ILE A 99 -8.02 -7.13 5.42
N ARG A 100 -8.64 -6.77 6.55
CA ARG A 100 -9.28 -7.71 7.49
C ARG A 100 -10.44 -8.48 6.89
N GLU A 101 -11.21 -7.86 6.00
CA GLU A 101 -12.36 -8.51 5.37
C GLU A 101 -11.93 -9.45 4.25
N VAL A 102 -10.92 -9.05 3.47
CA VAL A 102 -10.44 -9.82 2.32
C VAL A 102 -9.52 -10.96 2.76
N LEU A 103 -8.70 -10.75 3.79
CA LEU A 103 -7.90 -11.82 4.38
C LEU A 103 -8.80 -12.64 5.33
N SER A 104 -8.95 -13.93 5.04
CA SER A 104 -9.75 -14.85 5.86
C SER A 104 -9.16 -15.12 7.25
N ASP A 105 -7.92 -14.68 7.51
CA ASP A 105 -7.23 -14.84 8.78
C ASP A 105 -7.30 -13.54 9.60
N PRO A 106 -7.42 -13.63 10.94
CA PRO A 106 -7.53 -12.45 11.79
C PRO A 106 -6.26 -11.59 11.72
N VAL A 107 -6.44 -10.37 11.21
CA VAL A 107 -5.37 -9.36 11.13
C VAL A 107 -5.36 -8.53 12.41
N GLU A 108 -4.69 -9.07 13.42
CA GLU A 108 -4.66 -8.51 14.78
C GLU A 108 -3.37 -7.73 15.08
N SER A 109 -2.31 -7.95 14.32
CA SER A 109 -1.01 -7.32 14.55
C SER A 109 -0.26 -7.01 13.26
N CYS A 110 0.81 -6.22 13.37
CA CYS A 110 1.65 -5.87 12.24
C CYS A 110 2.27 -7.14 11.64
N CYS A 111 2.34 -7.22 10.31
CA CYS A 111 2.99 -8.35 9.65
C CYS A 111 4.52 -8.24 9.60
N ALA A 112 5.09 -7.06 9.83
CA ALA A 112 6.52 -6.85 9.84
C ALA A 112 7.16 -7.42 11.12
N GLU A 113 8.44 -7.80 11.04
CA GLU A 113 9.26 -8.11 12.22
C GLU A 113 9.20 -6.99 13.26
N PRO A 114 9.08 -7.32 14.56
CA PRO A 114 8.99 -6.31 15.61
C PRO A 114 10.17 -5.35 15.60
N ASP A 115 9.87 -4.05 15.72
CA ASP A 115 10.82 -2.97 15.96
C ASP A 115 12.03 -2.95 15.00
N THR A 116 11.84 -3.45 13.77
CA THR A 116 12.95 -3.72 12.85
C THR A 116 12.66 -3.18 11.46
N ILE A 117 13.61 -2.41 10.93
CA ILE A 117 13.71 -2.06 9.51
C ILE A 117 15.12 -2.39 9.00
N TYR A 118 15.22 -2.63 7.69
CA TYR A 118 16.44 -3.04 7.01
C TYR A 118 16.81 -2.08 5.88
N ILE A 119 18.10 -1.95 5.54
CA ILE A 119 18.57 -0.89 4.65
C ILE A 119 19.58 -1.41 3.63
N GLY A 120 19.31 -1.13 2.35
CA GLY A 120 20.16 -1.58 1.25
C GLY A 120 20.21 -3.11 1.16
N ASP A 121 21.37 -3.65 0.76
CA ASP A 121 21.61 -5.10 0.81
C ASP A 121 22.18 -5.56 2.16
N SER A 122 22.32 -4.64 3.12
CA SER A 122 22.82 -5.00 4.44
C SER A 122 21.77 -5.82 5.18
N GLN A 123 22.17 -6.98 5.70
CA GLN A 123 21.38 -7.72 6.67
C GLN A 123 21.35 -7.03 8.05
N ASP A 124 22.06 -5.91 8.21
CA ASP A 124 22.08 -5.14 9.44
C ASP A 124 20.68 -4.59 9.73
N ALA A 125 19.99 -5.28 10.64
CA ALA A 125 18.76 -4.83 11.24
C ALA A 125 19.07 -3.54 12.01
N ILE A 126 18.37 -2.46 11.66
CA ILE A 126 18.41 -1.27 12.48
C ILE A 126 17.24 -1.34 13.43
N VAL A 127 17.55 -1.69 14.69
CA VAL A 127 16.67 -1.45 15.82
C VAL A 127 16.75 0.05 16.16
N PRO A 128 15.64 0.80 16.06
CA PRO A 128 15.62 2.19 16.46
C PRO A 128 15.98 2.37 17.94
N THR A 129 17.16 2.92 18.26
CA THR A 129 17.51 3.22 19.66
C THR A 129 16.89 4.54 20.14
N PRO A 130 16.59 4.67 21.45
CA PRO A 130 15.89 5.84 22.01
C PRO A 130 16.64 7.19 21.85
N GLU A 131 17.96 7.16 21.68
CA GLU A 131 18.81 8.36 21.76
C GLU A 131 18.95 9.12 20.43
N GLY A 132 18.25 8.69 19.37
CA GLY A 132 18.28 9.37 18.08
C GLY A 132 17.03 9.20 17.22
N LYS A 133 15.95 8.63 17.74
CA LYS A 133 14.74 8.34 16.95
C LYS A 133 13.48 8.59 17.73
N LYS A 134 12.52 9.24 17.07
CA LYS A 134 11.12 9.29 17.48
C LYS A 134 10.64 7.87 17.75
N ASP A 135 10.04 7.68 18.92
CA ASP A 135 9.52 6.44 19.49
C ASP A 135 9.02 5.42 18.45
N PHE A 136 9.81 4.37 18.23
CA PHE A 136 9.38 3.16 17.53
C PHE A 136 8.83 2.20 18.60
N THR A 137 7.70 2.55 19.20
CA THR A 137 7.02 1.66 20.15
C THR A 137 5.99 0.81 19.41
N TYR A 138 6.11 -0.51 19.62
CA TYR A 138 5.33 -1.64 19.11
C TYR A 138 3.78 -1.58 19.33
N HIS A 139 3.23 -0.42 19.70
CA HIS A 139 1.80 -0.19 19.92
C HIS A 139 1.16 0.70 18.86
N GLY A 140 1.83 0.89 17.73
CA GLY A 140 1.30 1.69 16.62
C GLY A 140 0.00 1.10 16.06
N ILE A 141 -0.97 1.98 15.81
CA ILE A 141 -2.23 1.65 15.15
C ILE A 141 -1.94 0.92 13.82
N LEU A 142 -2.65 -0.19 13.56
CA LEU A 142 -2.61 -0.85 12.26
C LEU A 142 -3.27 0.05 11.21
N VAL A 143 -2.51 0.40 10.18
CA VAL A 143 -2.97 1.32 9.12
C VAL A 143 -3.13 0.61 7.78
N GLY A 144 -2.39 -0.49 7.57
CA GLY A 144 -2.24 -1.07 6.24
C GLY A 144 -1.25 -0.27 5.40
N GLY A 145 -0.50 -0.95 4.56
CA GLY A 145 0.59 -0.36 3.79
C GLY A 145 0.64 -0.85 2.37
N HIS A 146 0.98 0.06 1.47
CA HIS A 146 1.25 -0.22 0.06
C HIS A 146 2.68 -0.65 -0.06
N VAL A 147 2.88 -1.86 -0.54
CA VAL A 147 4.20 -2.46 -0.56
C VAL A 147 4.50 -3.09 -1.91
N ILE A 148 5.80 -3.14 -2.17
CA ILE A 148 6.40 -3.93 -3.23
C ILE A 148 6.99 -5.16 -2.56
N LEU A 149 6.47 -6.33 -2.90
CA LEU A 149 7.00 -7.59 -2.39
C LEU A 149 8.39 -7.86 -2.97
N TYR A 150 9.22 -8.55 -2.19
CA TYR A 150 10.61 -8.92 -2.49
C TYR A 150 11.56 -7.73 -2.69
N ALA A 151 11.09 -6.49 -2.53
CA ALA A 151 11.91 -5.30 -2.62
C ALA A 151 12.77 -5.12 -1.36
N LYS A 152 14.02 -4.69 -1.58
CA LYS A 152 14.98 -4.33 -0.51
C LYS A 152 15.16 -2.83 -0.30
N ASN A 153 14.38 -2.02 -1.00
CA ASN A 153 14.30 -0.58 -0.78
C ASN A 153 12.92 -0.10 -1.22
N SER A 154 12.44 0.96 -0.58
CA SER A 154 11.33 1.73 -1.15
C SER A 154 11.72 2.19 -2.55
N ARG A 155 10.76 2.17 -3.46
CA ARG A 155 10.92 2.72 -4.79
C ARG A 155 9.55 3.08 -5.35
N THR A 156 9.54 3.87 -6.41
CA THR A 156 8.43 3.84 -7.36
C THR A 156 8.33 2.44 -7.95
N VAL A 157 7.13 1.97 -8.22
CA VAL A 157 6.93 0.66 -8.85
C VAL A 157 7.16 0.80 -10.37
N ASP A 158 7.73 -0.23 -11.00
CA ASP A 158 8.07 -0.23 -12.42
C ASP A 158 6.84 -0.58 -13.28
N GLU A 159 6.72 -0.05 -14.50
CA GLU A 159 5.59 -0.35 -15.40
C GLU A 159 5.32 -1.85 -15.53
N GLY A 160 4.09 -2.26 -15.19
CA GLY A 160 3.66 -3.67 -15.21
C GLY A 160 3.90 -4.44 -13.90
N GLY A 161 4.42 -3.79 -12.86
CA GLY A 161 4.48 -4.33 -11.51
C GLY A 161 3.10 -4.41 -10.84
N ASN A 162 3.11 -4.85 -9.57
CA ASN A 162 1.91 -4.89 -8.74
C ASN A 162 2.18 -4.21 -7.42
N VAL A 163 1.19 -3.47 -6.94
CA VAL A 163 1.16 -2.95 -5.57
C VAL A 163 0.42 -3.96 -4.72
N HIS A 164 0.92 -4.18 -3.51
CA HIS A 164 0.29 -5.09 -2.57
C HIS A 164 -0.13 -4.34 -1.32
N LEU A 165 -1.20 -4.80 -0.67
CA LEU A 165 -1.56 -4.32 0.66
C LEU A 165 -1.20 -5.38 1.70
N LEU A 166 -0.46 -4.92 2.71
CA LEU A 166 -0.13 -5.70 3.90
C LEU A 166 -0.56 -4.95 5.17
N PRO A 167 -0.94 -5.65 6.25
CA PRO A 167 -1.27 -5.03 7.51
C PRO A 167 -0.01 -4.63 8.26
N ILE A 168 0.38 -3.38 8.07
CA ILE A 168 1.51 -2.79 8.78
C ILE A 168 1.04 -1.77 9.81
N CYS A 169 1.80 -1.63 10.90
CA CYS A 169 1.56 -0.58 11.88
C CYS A 169 2.06 0.77 11.35
N ASN A 170 1.53 1.85 11.92
CA ASN A 170 1.91 3.20 11.53
C ASN A 170 3.43 3.41 11.63
N ALA A 171 4.10 2.90 12.67
CA ALA A 171 5.54 3.05 12.84
C ALA A 171 6.33 2.45 11.66
N HIS A 172 5.98 1.24 11.23
CA HIS A 172 6.58 0.59 10.06
C HIS A 172 6.23 1.30 8.74
N ASN A 173 5.03 1.90 8.65
CA ASN A 173 4.60 2.60 7.45
C ASN A 173 5.29 3.96 7.28
N VAL A 174 5.51 4.71 8.37
CA VAL A 174 5.87 6.15 8.29
C VAL A 174 7.29 6.49 8.72
N SER A 175 8.06 5.50 9.15
CA SER A 175 9.42 5.75 9.60
C SER A 175 10.26 6.40 8.51
N SER A 176 11.21 7.23 8.92
CA SER A 176 12.10 7.91 7.97
C SER A 176 13.53 7.53 8.30
N TYR A 177 14.26 7.11 7.29
CA TYR A 177 15.70 6.91 7.37
C TYR A 177 16.38 7.74 6.28
N ASN A 178 17.51 8.36 6.62
CA ASN A 178 18.31 9.19 5.71
C ASN A 178 17.54 10.31 4.97
N GLN A 179 16.52 10.90 5.60
CA GLN A 179 15.79 12.06 5.08
C GLN A 179 15.12 11.84 3.70
N ARG A 180 14.96 10.60 3.23
CA ARG A 180 14.28 10.26 1.96
C ARG A 180 12.76 10.35 2.00
N GLY A 181 12.21 11.03 3.00
CA GLY A 181 10.78 11.16 3.23
C GLY A 181 10.20 10.09 4.15
N THR A 182 8.91 10.25 4.45
CA THR A 182 8.10 9.33 5.26
C THR A 182 7.96 7.99 4.56
N GLY A 183 8.28 6.89 5.25
CA GLY A 183 8.15 5.53 4.72
C GLY A 183 9.22 5.11 3.72
N GLY A 184 10.24 5.95 3.45
CA GLY A 184 11.23 5.74 2.40
C GLY A 184 12.63 5.35 2.90
N GLY A 185 13.38 4.64 2.07
CA GLY A 185 14.80 4.31 2.25
C GLY A 185 15.09 3.04 3.05
N TYR A 186 14.09 2.19 3.28
CA TYR A 186 14.23 0.92 3.99
C TYR A 186 13.27 -0.15 3.45
N TYR A 187 13.43 -1.37 3.92
CA TYR A 187 12.52 -2.49 3.73
C TYR A 187 12.26 -3.21 5.06
N MET A 188 11.32 -4.13 5.05
CA MET A 188 10.86 -4.92 6.18
C MET A 188 10.79 -6.39 5.77
N LYS A 189 10.63 -7.26 6.76
CA LYS A 189 10.44 -8.70 6.57
C LYS A 189 9.19 -9.18 7.27
N LEU A 190 8.53 -10.17 6.69
CA LEU A 190 7.36 -10.80 7.30
C LEU A 190 7.75 -11.57 8.57
N ALA A 191 7.08 -11.27 9.68
CA ALA A 191 7.20 -12.00 10.95
C ALA A 191 6.38 -13.30 10.97
N ARG A 192 5.43 -13.46 10.03
CA ARG A 192 4.52 -14.61 9.93
C ARG A 192 4.21 -14.91 8.47
N GLN A 193 3.88 -16.16 8.20
CA GLN A 193 3.35 -16.55 6.88
C GLN A 193 1.98 -15.91 6.69
N MET A 194 1.74 -15.31 5.52
CA MET A 194 0.44 -14.72 5.19
C MET A 194 0.26 -14.39 3.71
N LYS A 195 -0.97 -14.11 3.28
CA LYS A 195 -1.25 -13.59 1.94
C LYS A 195 -1.26 -12.06 1.93
N ALA A 196 -1.02 -11.47 0.77
CA ALA A 196 -1.19 -10.04 0.53
C ALA A 196 -2.35 -9.78 -0.43
N VAL A 197 -3.03 -8.64 -0.27
CA VAL A 197 -4.00 -8.15 -1.28
C VAL A 197 -3.21 -7.64 -2.47
N LYS A 198 -3.57 -8.06 -3.68
CA LYS A 198 -2.90 -7.66 -4.92
C LYS A 198 -3.72 -6.62 -5.67
N LEU A 199 -3.08 -5.50 -6.01
CA LEU A 199 -3.65 -4.43 -6.83
C LEU A 199 -2.81 -4.25 -8.10
N LYS A 200 -3.48 -4.11 -9.25
CA LYS A 200 -2.83 -3.79 -10.52
C LYS A 200 -2.20 -2.41 -10.45
N GLU A 201 -0.90 -2.30 -10.67
CA GLU A 201 -0.21 -1.01 -10.57
C GLU A 201 -0.38 -0.14 -11.81
N TYR A 202 -0.44 -0.76 -13.00
CA TYR A 202 -0.53 -0.03 -14.26
C TYR A 202 -1.89 -0.25 -14.91
N MET A 203 -2.53 0.85 -15.30
CA MET A 203 -3.75 0.85 -16.10
C MET A 203 -3.45 1.36 -17.50
N LYS A 204 -3.82 0.60 -18.52
CA LYS A 204 -3.83 1.11 -19.91
C LYS A 204 -5.02 2.04 -20.07
N LEU A 205 -4.78 3.31 -20.45
CA LEU A 205 -5.86 4.27 -20.59
C LEU A 205 -6.79 3.93 -21.75
N SER A 206 -6.29 3.22 -22.78
CA SER A 206 -7.12 2.72 -23.88
C SER A 206 -8.24 1.78 -23.42
N GLU A 207 -8.02 1.03 -22.33
CA GLU A 207 -9.02 0.13 -21.75
C GLU A 207 -10.11 0.89 -20.96
N LEU A 208 -9.94 2.20 -20.76
CA LEU A 208 -10.93 3.09 -20.13
C LEU A 208 -11.83 3.79 -21.16
N VAL A 209 -11.42 3.82 -22.43
CA VAL A 209 -12.12 4.54 -23.52
C VAL A 209 -13.04 3.60 -24.31
N GLU A 210 -12.77 2.29 -24.32
CA GLU A 210 -13.70 1.30 -24.87
C GLU A 210 -14.78 0.90 -23.86
N ARG A 211 -15.78 1.78 -23.68
CA ARG A 211 -17.21 1.47 -23.44
C ARG A 211 -18.05 2.72 -23.22
#